data_AF-A0A972Z0D1-F1
#
_entry.id   AF-A0A972Z0D1-F1
#
_cell.length_a   1.000
_cell.length_b   1.000
_cell.length_c   1.000
_cell.angle_alpha   90.00
_cell.angle_beta   90.00
_cell.angle_gamma   90.00
#
_symmetry.space_group_name_H-M   'P 1'
#
loop_
_entity.id
_entity.type
_entity.pdbx_description
1 polymer ?
#
loop_
_entity_poly.entity_id
_entity_poly.type
_entity_poly.pdbx_seq_one_letter_code
_entity_poly.pdbx_strand_id
1 'polypeptide(L)'
;MLDVGDDTDPALQRFIGFNGDAEAATDEVVAGSLPEDFALQVVSQVGNYGEIFDRNLASPGVERALNAQWTDGDLMYSPPFV
;
A
#
# COMPACT_ATOMS: atom_id res chain seq x y z
N MET A 1 -9.39 -9.72 9.74
CA MET A 1 -8.44 -10.04 8.66
C MET A 1 -9.13 -9.58 7.39
N LEU A 2 -8.51 -8.70 6.59
CA LEU A 2 -9.10 -8.27 5.34
C LEU A 2 -9.27 -9.52 4.45
N ASP A 3 -10.49 -9.77 3.98
CA ASP A 3 -10.80 -10.90 3.10
C ASP A 3 -10.50 -10.50 1.65
N VAL A 4 -9.20 -10.29 1.37
CA VAL A 4 -8.75 -9.70 0.09
C VAL A 4 -8.65 -10.74 -1.03
N GLY A 5 -8.67 -12.04 -0.70
CA GLY A 5 -8.50 -13.13 -1.65
C GLY A 5 -9.65 -13.28 -2.65
N ASP A 6 -10.85 -12.82 -2.28
CA ASP A 6 -12.05 -12.87 -3.12
C ASP A 6 -12.37 -11.52 -3.82
N ASP A 7 -11.51 -10.50 -3.64
CA ASP A 7 -11.73 -9.20 -4.30
C ASP A 7 -11.39 -9.28 -5.80
N THR A 8 -12.31 -8.83 -6.65
CA THR A 8 -12.19 -8.88 -8.11
C THR A 8 -11.43 -7.71 -8.71
N ASP A 9 -11.03 -6.71 -7.93
CA ASP A 9 -10.28 -5.55 -8.43
C ASP A 9 -8.87 -5.98 -8.90
N PRO A 10 -8.58 -5.90 -10.21
CA PRO A 10 -7.28 -6.33 -10.73
C PRO A 10 -6.11 -5.47 -10.22
N ALA A 11 -6.33 -4.21 -9.85
CA ALA A 11 -5.29 -3.36 -9.28
C ALA A 11 -4.96 -3.82 -7.85
N LEU A 12 -5.97 -4.18 -7.08
CA LEU A 12 -5.78 -4.70 -5.73
C LEU A 12 -5.08 -6.06 -5.76
N GLN A 13 -5.52 -6.99 -6.62
CA GLN A 13 -4.91 -8.31 -6.75
C GLN A 13 -3.42 -8.24 -7.15
N ARG A 14 -3.06 -7.29 -8.03
CA ARG A 14 -1.66 -7.02 -8.40
C ARG A 14 -0.85 -6.50 -7.22
N PHE A 15 -1.41 -5.54 -6.47
CA PHE A 15 -0.75 -4.95 -5.32
C PHE A 15 -0.45 -5.99 -4.23
N ILE A 16 -1.38 -6.91 -3.95
CA ILE A 16 -1.24 -7.91 -2.88
C ILE A 16 -0.53 -9.21 -3.31
N GLY A 17 -0.19 -9.36 -4.59
CA GLY A 17 0.52 -10.54 -5.10
C GLY A 17 -0.32 -11.82 -5.20
N PHE A 18 -1.65 -11.72 -5.39
CA PHE A 18 -2.55 -12.90 -5.37
C PHE A 18 -2.83 -13.57 -6.72
N ASN A 19 -2.30 -13.05 -7.82
CA ASN A 19 -2.44 -13.70 -9.12
C ASN A 19 -1.19 -14.54 -9.42
N GLY A 20 -1.33 -15.87 -9.49
CA GLY A 20 -0.26 -16.81 -9.83
C GLY A 20 0.35 -16.65 -11.24
N ASP A 21 -0.04 -15.61 -11.97
CA ASP A 21 0.48 -15.18 -13.27
C ASP A 21 1.04 -13.74 -13.23
N ALA A 22 1.06 -13.09 -12.07
CA ALA A 22 1.55 -11.73 -11.93
C ALA A 22 3.08 -11.74 -11.85
N GLU A 23 3.74 -11.34 -12.93
CA GLU A 23 4.97 -10.56 -12.79
C GLU A 23 4.71 -9.54 -11.68
N ALA A 24 5.41 -9.70 -10.54
CA ALA A 24 5.15 -8.89 -9.35
C ALA A 24 5.04 -7.42 -9.75
N ALA A 25 3.99 -6.73 -9.30
CA ALA A 25 3.67 -5.34 -9.65
C ALA A 25 4.63 -4.33 -9.00
N THR A 26 5.91 -4.67 -9.04
CA THR A 26 7.00 -3.99 -8.40
C THR A 26 8.15 -3.96 -9.37
N ASP A 27 8.78 -2.80 -9.45
CA ASP A 27 10.05 -2.54 -10.13
C ASP A 27 10.97 -3.77 -10.13
N GLU A 28 11.69 -4.02 -11.23
CA GLU A 28 12.53 -5.21 -11.45
C GLU A 28 13.53 -5.45 -10.29
N VAL A 29 13.85 -4.39 -9.53
CA VAL A 29 14.68 -4.38 -8.32
C VAL A 29 14.06 -5.14 -7.14
N VAL A 30 12.72 -5.15 -7.03
CA VAL A 30 11.96 -5.85 -5.97
C VAL A 30 11.60 -7.26 -6.41
N ALA A 31 11.39 -7.48 -7.72
CA ALA A 31 11.10 -8.77 -8.33
C ALA A 31 12.29 -9.74 -8.16
N GLY A 32 12.33 -10.45 -7.03
CA GLY A 32 13.38 -11.40 -6.66
C GLY A 32 14.04 -11.14 -5.30
N SER A 33 13.82 -9.97 -4.69
CA SER A 33 14.38 -9.62 -3.37
C SER A 33 13.37 -9.78 -2.22
N LEU A 34 12.06 -9.77 -2.51
CA LEU A 34 10.98 -9.88 -1.53
C LEU A 34 9.93 -10.91 -1.97
N PRO A 35 9.15 -11.50 -1.02
CA PRO A 35 8.00 -12.33 -1.35
C PRO A 35 6.96 -11.58 -2.19
N GLU A 36 6.24 -12.28 -3.08
CA GLU A 36 5.20 -11.69 -3.94
C GLU A 36 4.09 -11.01 -3.14
N ASP A 37 3.79 -11.52 -1.94
CA ASP A 37 2.79 -11.00 -1.02
C ASP A 37 3.33 -9.93 -0.06
N PHE A 38 4.54 -9.38 -0.27
CA PHE A 38 5.17 -8.47 0.69
C PHE A 38 4.30 -7.26 1.03
N ALA A 39 3.55 -6.72 0.06
CA ALA A 39 2.69 -5.56 0.30
C ALA A 39 1.56 -5.91 1.29
N LEU A 40 0.96 -7.09 1.12
CA LEU A 40 0.00 -7.62 2.10
C LEU A 40 0.65 -7.84 3.45
N GLN A 41 1.87 -8.38 3.50
CA GLN A 41 2.60 -8.57 4.75
C GLN A 41 2.87 -7.24 5.47
N VAL A 42 3.28 -6.19 4.74
CA VAL A 42 3.56 -4.86 5.29
C VAL A 42 2.28 -4.26 5.86
N VAL A 43 1.22 -4.18 5.06
CA VAL A 43 -0.06 -3.59 5.49
C VAL A 43 -0.64 -4.37 6.68
N SER A 44 -0.52 -5.70 6.68
CA SER A 44 -1.00 -6.54 7.79
C SER A 44 -0.24 -6.29 9.11
N GLN A 45 1.04 -5.94 9.04
CA GLN A 45 1.88 -5.73 10.21
C GLN A 45 1.78 -4.32 10.77
N VAL A 46 1.78 -3.30 9.91
CA VAL A 46 1.90 -1.89 10.35
C VAL A 46 0.71 -1.01 9.98
N GLY A 47 -0.18 -1.48 9.11
CA GLY A 47 -1.26 -0.68 8.51
C GLY A 47 -0.79 0.12 7.30
N ASN A 48 -1.73 0.80 6.65
CA ASN A 48 -1.46 1.73 5.56
C ASN A 48 -0.90 3.07 6.09
N TYR A 49 -0.46 3.93 5.17
CA TYR A 49 0.08 5.25 5.49
C TYR A 49 -0.85 6.11 6.35
N GLY A 50 -2.15 6.06 6.07
CA GLY A 50 -3.19 6.75 6.83
C GLY A 50 -3.14 6.35 8.31
N GLU A 51 -3.25 5.05 8.57
CA GLU A 51 -3.25 4.45 9.91
C GLU A 51 -1.95 4.72 10.66
N ILE A 52 -0.80 4.64 9.98
CA ILE A 52 0.51 4.91 10.58
C ILE A 52 0.60 6.37 11.03
N PHE A 53 0.20 7.32 10.18
CA PHE A 53 0.22 8.73 10.52
C PHE A 53 -0.73 9.03 11.69
N ASP A 54 -1.96 8.51 11.65
CA ASP A 54 -2.95 8.79 12.70
C ASP A 54 -2.49 8.25 14.06
N ARG A 55 -1.90 7.04 14.09
CA ARG A 55 -1.38 6.44 15.32
C ARG A 55 -0.19 7.21 15.92
N ASN A 56 0.66 7.83 15.10
CA ASN A 56 1.93 8.39 15.57
C ASN A 56 1.97 9.91 15.62
N LEU A 57 1.24 10.60 14.74
CA LEU A 57 1.37 12.04 14.48
C LEU A 57 0.08 12.82 14.75
N ALA A 58 -1.10 12.20 14.67
CA ALA A 58 -2.34 12.89 15.03
C ALA A 58 -2.42 13.20 16.54
N SER A 59 -2.01 12.28 17.41
CA SER A 59 -2.00 12.51 18.86
C SER A 59 -1.12 13.68 19.32
N PRO A 60 0.11 13.89 18.79
CA PRO A 60 0.88 15.10 19.06
C PRO A 60 0.35 16.36 18.35
N GLY A 61 -0.79 16.27 17.65
CA GLY A 61 -1.46 17.41 17.03
C GLY A 61 -0.88 17.84 15.68
N VAL A 62 -0.14 16.96 15.01
CA VAL A 62 0.39 17.24 13.67
C VAL A 62 -0.74 17.09 12.66
N GLU A 63 -1.08 18.18 12.00
CA GLU A 63 -2.02 18.17 10.88
C GLU A 63 -1.42 17.46 9.66
N ARG A 64 -2.26 16.83 8.84
CA ARG A 64 -1.82 16.19 7.59
C ARG A 64 -1.08 17.20 6.71
N ALA A 65 -1.69 18.35 6.43
CA ALA A 65 -1.15 19.36 5.51
C ALA A 65 -0.60 18.68 4.23
N LEU A 66 0.62 19.00 3.82
CA LEU A 66 1.28 18.43 2.63
C LEU A 66 1.39 16.89 2.64
N ASN A 67 1.16 16.23 3.78
CA ASN A 67 1.12 14.78 3.93
C ASN A 67 -0.27 14.16 3.67
N ALA A 68 -1.29 14.93 3.29
CA ALA A 68 -2.54 14.34 2.81
C ALA A 68 -2.37 13.75 1.41
N GLN A 69 -3.32 12.91 0.99
CA GLN A 69 -3.26 12.29 -0.32
C GLN A 69 -3.34 13.34 -1.42
N TRP A 70 -2.69 13.06 -2.55
CA TRP A 70 -2.76 13.92 -3.73
C TRP A 70 -4.19 14.15 -4.25
N THR A 71 -5.08 13.17 -4.06
CA THR A 71 -6.51 13.31 -4.40
C THR A 71 -7.24 14.29 -3.51
N ASP A 72 -6.70 14.58 -2.33
CA ASP A 72 -7.21 15.57 -1.37
C ASP A 72 -6.59 16.95 -1.60
N GLY A 73 -5.70 17.10 -2.59
CA GLY A 73 -5.07 18.37 -2.98
C GLY A 73 -3.65 18.58 -2.47
N ASP A 74 -3.04 17.58 -1.84
CA ASP A 74 -1.69 17.67 -1.24
C ASP A 74 -0.64 16.83 -1.99
N LEU A 75 0.46 16.45 -1.35
CA LEU A 75 1.66 15.96 -2.05
C LEU A 75 1.89 14.44 -1.91
N MET A 76 1.15 13.74 -1.05
CA MET A 76 1.37 12.31 -0.87
C MET A 76 0.81 11.54 -2.06
N TYR A 77 1.70 11.09 -2.93
CA TYR A 77 1.38 10.34 -4.14
C TYR A 77 2.09 8.99 -4.10
N SER A 78 1.32 7.90 -4.21
CA SER A 78 1.87 6.57 -4.52
C SER A 78 1.89 6.41 -6.03
N PRO A 79 3.07 6.19 -6.65
CA PRO A 79 3.12 5.73 -8.02
C PRO A 79 2.28 4.46 -8.19
N PRO A 80 1.70 4.24 -9.37
CA PRO A 80 0.93 3.05 -9.64
C PRO A 80 1.86 1.82 -9.61
N PHE A 81 1.37 0.75 -8.97
CA PHE A 81 1.98 -0.58 -9.03
C PHE A 81 1.55 -1.23 -10.35
N VAL A 82 2.30 -0.92 -11.41
CA VAL A 82 2.10 -1.44 -12.77
C VAL A 82 2.95 -2.67 -13.04
#